data_AF-A0A7C6LWV6-F1
#
_entry.id   AF-A0A7C6LWV6-F1
#
_cell.length_a   1.000
_cell.length_b   1.000
_cell.length_c   1.000
_cell.angle_alpha   90.00
_cell.angle_beta   90.00
_cell.angle_gamma   90.00
#
_symmetry.space_group_name_H-M   'P 1'
#
loop_
_entity.id
_entity.type
_entity.pdbx_description
1 polymer ?
#
loop_
_entity_poly.entity_id
_entity_poly.type
_entity_poly.pdbx_seq_one_letter_code
_entity_poly.pdbx_strand_id
1 'polypeptide(L)'
;MKNKLGKQTFQFPLKPRIIGSCSIVGEKEGKGPMAKWFDIILEDDTFGEKTWEKSESKMLKQALLLALQRSGLEKDQIDSMLTGDLINQLMPSSFMARDLSIPFLGIYGACSTMTESMILGSMMIDGLYASNILIGASSHYCTAERQFRMPLEHGNQRPPSAQWTSTAAGGMVLSANDKGDAAVTQGQDVKEIYITHATPGKIIDAGIKDVNQMGAAMAPAAVDTIVRHLMDTQRAPEFYDLILTGDLGLIGKQIAMDLLNGAGMDVANIYDDCGAMMYFESQDTHGGGSGCGCSASIFSGYVYKEMRSGKIKNALLVSTGALLSTISPQQGESIPGIAHAVAVTTEGGN
;
A
#
# COMPACT_ATOMS: atom_id res chain seq x y z
N MET A 1 -1.49 29.18 5.51
CA MET A 1 -1.94 28.12 6.45
C MET A 1 -0.79 27.12 6.58
N LYS A 2 -0.44 26.65 7.79
CA LYS A 2 0.62 25.64 7.96
C LYS A 2 -0.05 24.29 8.23
N ASN A 3 -0.14 23.45 7.20
CA ASN A 3 -0.82 22.16 7.27
C ASN A 3 0.02 21.07 7.96
N LYS A 4 1.23 21.41 8.43
CA LYS A 4 2.13 20.49 9.14
C LYS A 4 1.87 20.53 10.65
N LEU A 5 1.53 19.38 11.22
CA LEU A 5 1.40 19.10 12.64
C LEU A 5 2.69 18.46 13.18
N GLY A 6 3.08 18.85 14.39
CA GLY A 6 4.23 18.28 15.08
C GLY A 6 5.51 18.26 14.22
N LYS A 7 6.14 17.08 14.11
CA LYS A 7 7.42 16.94 13.40
C LYS A 7 7.30 16.48 11.95
N GLN A 8 6.34 15.62 11.62
CA GLN A 8 6.29 14.94 10.32
C GLN A 8 4.89 14.91 9.71
N THR A 9 3.83 15.01 10.51
CA THR A 9 2.47 14.79 10.02
C THR A 9 1.88 16.00 9.29
N PHE A 10 1.20 15.76 8.19
CA PHE A 10 0.38 16.72 7.46
C PHE A 10 -1.08 16.46 7.76
N GLN A 11 -1.83 17.52 8.03
CA GLN A 11 -3.29 17.53 8.07
C GLN A 11 -3.80 18.03 6.71
N PHE A 12 -4.90 17.46 6.24
CA PHE A 12 -5.57 17.89 5.01
C PHE A 12 -6.92 18.56 5.32
N PRO A 13 -6.98 19.90 5.44
CA PRO A 13 -8.22 20.62 5.71
C PRO A 13 -9.32 20.36 4.67
N LEU A 14 -8.97 20.16 3.40
CA LEU A 14 -9.94 19.90 2.32
C LEU A 14 -10.41 18.44 2.26
N LYS A 15 -9.83 17.56 3.10
CA LYS A 15 -10.21 16.15 3.24
C LYS A 15 -10.44 15.44 1.89
N PRO A 16 -9.40 15.23 1.07
CA PRO A 16 -9.52 14.48 -0.19
C PRO A 16 -10.25 13.15 0.00
N ARG A 17 -11.11 12.79 -0.95
CA ARG A 17 -11.96 11.59 -0.89
C ARG A 17 -11.40 10.46 -1.73
N ILE A 18 -11.65 9.21 -1.31
CA ILE A 18 -11.41 8.03 -2.13
C ILE A 18 -12.74 7.65 -2.79
N ILE A 19 -12.89 7.95 -4.08
CA ILE A 19 -14.18 7.84 -4.79
C ILE A 19 -14.25 6.62 -5.73
N GLY A 20 -13.15 5.92 -5.93
CA GLY A 20 -13.10 4.68 -6.70
C GLY A 20 -11.92 3.83 -6.26
N SER A 21 -12.08 2.52 -6.28
CA SER A 21 -11.05 1.58 -5.86
C SER A 21 -11.21 0.23 -6.57
N CYS A 22 -10.10 -0.44 -6.85
CA CYS A 22 -10.07 -1.80 -7.38
C CYS A 22 -8.81 -2.54 -6.93
N SER A 23 -8.96 -3.84 -6.69
CA SER A 23 -7.91 -4.77 -6.30
C SER A 23 -7.86 -5.97 -7.24
N ILE A 24 -6.67 -6.33 -7.70
CA ILE A 24 -6.42 -7.50 -8.55
C ILE A 24 -5.31 -8.32 -7.91
N VAL A 25 -5.48 -9.65 -7.87
CA VAL A 25 -4.48 -10.56 -7.30
C VAL A 25 -4.27 -11.80 -8.16
N GLY A 26 -3.12 -12.44 -8.00
CA GLY A 26 -2.75 -13.69 -8.65
C GLY A 26 -3.47 -14.92 -8.10
N GLU A 27 -3.11 -16.07 -8.66
CA GLU A 27 -3.74 -17.35 -8.34
C GLU A 27 -3.53 -17.73 -6.86
N LYS A 28 -2.32 -17.49 -6.34
CA LYS A 28 -1.95 -17.90 -4.98
C LYS A 28 -2.69 -17.05 -3.94
N GLU A 29 -2.70 -15.74 -4.10
CA GLU A 29 -3.44 -14.80 -3.25
C GLU A 29 -4.95 -15.07 -3.29
N GLY A 30 -5.48 -15.42 -4.47
CA GLY A 30 -6.88 -15.79 -4.65
C GLY A 30 -7.31 -17.10 -3.97
N LYS A 31 -6.36 -17.93 -3.53
CA LYS A 31 -6.60 -19.11 -2.69
C LYS A 31 -6.39 -18.82 -1.20
N GLY A 32 -6.01 -17.60 -0.84
CA GLY A 32 -5.79 -17.17 0.52
C GLY A 32 -7.07 -16.75 1.26
N PRO A 33 -6.98 -16.45 2.57
CA PRO A 33 -8.13 -16.09 3.41
C PRO A 33 -8.82 -14.79 2.95
N MET A 34 -8.12 -13.93 2.22
CA MET A 34 -8.63 -12.64 1.77
C MET A 34 -9.32 -12.70 0.39
N ALA A 35 -9.40 -13.87 -0.25
CA ALA A 35 -9.92 -14.06 -1.59
C ALA A 35 -11.24 -13.33 -1.87
N LYS A 36 -12.21 -13.42 -0.95
CA LYS A 36 -13.55 -12.80 -1.08
C LYS A 36 -13.53 -11.26 -1.19
N TRP A 37 -12.42 -10.62 -0.82
CA TRP A 37 -12.29 -9.17 -0.82
C TRP A 37 -11.72 -8.61 -2.12
N PHE A 38 -11.04 -9.42 -2.91
CA PHE A 38 -10.43 -8.97 -4.16
C PHE A 38 -11.48 -8.86 -5.27
N ASP A 39 -11.31 -7.89 -6.17
CA ASP A 39 -12.26 -7.66 -7.26
C ASP A 39 -12.02 -8.59 -8.45
N ILE A 40 -10.74 -8.89 -8.71
CA ILE A 40 -10.32 -9.84 -9.74
C ILE A 40 -9.27 -10.76 -9.13
N ILE A 41 -9.51 -12.05 -9.27
CA ILE A 41 -8.53 -13.11 -9.04
C ILE A 41 -8.16 -13.66 -10.41
N LEU A 42 -6.88 -13.66 -10.75
CA LEU A 42 -6.41 -14.19 -12.02
C LEU A 42 -6.55 -15.72 -12.06
N GLU A 43 -6.91 -16.26 -13.22
CA GLU A 43 -6.88 -17.71 -13.47
C GLU A 43 -5.44 -18.25 -13.42
N ASP A 44 -4.49 -17.45 -13.90
CA ASP A 44 -3.06 -17.70 -13.84
C ASP A 44 -2.28 -16.38 -13.80
N ASP A 45 -1.06 -16.41 -13.23
CA ASP A 45 -0.25 -15.22 -13.01
C ASP A 45 0.29 -14.58 -14.31
N THR A 46 0.19 -15.23 -15.48
CA THR A 46 0.61 -14.59 -16.75
C THR A 46 -0.39 -13.53 -17.21
N PHE A 47 -1.64 -13.61 -16.73
CA PHE A 47 -2.76 -12.81 -17.20
C PHE A 47 -2.89 -12.79 -18.74
N GLY A 48 -2.51 -13.90 -19.41
CA GLY A 48 -2.47 -14.03 -20.86
C GLY A 48 -1.37 -13.22 -21.57
N GLU A 49 -0.41 -12.65 -20.83
CA GLU A 49 0.71 -11.89 -21.35
C GLU A 49 1.95 -12.77 -21.62
N LYS A 50 2.82 -12.29 -22.51
CA LYS A 50 4.03 -13.03 -22.91
C LYS A 50 5.17 -12.97 -21.89
N THR A 51 5.14 -12.01 -20.97
CA THR A 51 6.17 -11.81 -19.95
C THR A 51 5.52 -11.37 -18.63
N TRP A 52 6.17 -11.64 -17.50
CA TRP A 52 5.67 -11.26 -16.18
C TRP A 52 5.59 -9.75 -15.99
N GLU A 53 6.52 -9.00 -16.59
CA GLU A 53 6.52 -7.53 -16.52
C GLU A 53 5.30 -6.94 -17.26
N LYS A 54 4.89 -7.57 -18.37
CA LYS A 54 3.65 -7.21 -19.07
C LYS A 54 2.41 -7.63 -18.29
N SER A 55 2.43 -8.81 -17.65
CA SER A 55 1.36 -9.25 -16.76
C SER A 55 1.14 -8.22 -15.64
N GLU A 56 2.20 -7.86 -14.92
CA GLU A 56 2.17 -6.87 -13.85
C GLU A 56 1.67 -5.49 -14.33
N SER A 57 2.18 -5.02 -15.47
CA SER A 57 1.72 -3.77 -16.10
C SER A 57 0.22 -3.81 -16.42
N LYS A 58 -0.27 -4.94 -16.95
CA LYS A 58 -1.68 -5.15 -17.27
C LYS A 58 -2.55 -5.22 -16.02
N MET A 59 -2.08 -5.87 -14.95
CA MET A 59 -2.77 -5.89 -13.66
C MET A 59 -2.98 -4.48 -13.12
N LEU A 60 -1.91 -3.68 -13.06
CA LEU A 60 -1.99 -2.30 -12.58
C LEU A 60 -2.92 -1.45 -13.46
N LYS A 61 -2.79 -1.57 -14.79
CA LYS A 61 -3.65 -0.88 -15.76
C LYS A 61 -5.12 -1.19 -15.52
N GLN A 62 -5.45 -2.47 -15.36
CA GLN A 62 -6.82 -2.92 -15.19
C GLN A 62 -7.39 -2.45 -13.84
N ALA A 63 -6.59 -2.49 -12.77
CA ALA A 63 -6.99 -1.97 -11.47
C ALA A 63 -7.34 -0.47 -11.54
N LEU A 64 -6.50 0.33 -12.21
CA LEU A 64 -6.74 1.78 -12.36
C LEU A 64 -7.94 2.09 -13.25
N LEU A 65 -8.11 1.37 -14.35
CA LEU A 65 -9.27 1.55 -15.23
C LEU A 65 -10.59 1.21 -14.54
N LEU A 66 -10.62 0.15 -13.73
CA LEU A 66 -11.80 -0.21 -12.95
C LEU A 66 -12.06 0.75 -11.79
N ALA A 67 -11.00 1.23 -11.12
CA ALA A 67 -11.13 2.27 -10.10
C ALA A 67 -11.72 3.56 -10.70
N LEU A 68 -11.25 3.95 -11.89
CA LEU A 68 -11.76 5.09 -12.66
C LEU A 68 -13.22 4.88 -13.07
N GLN A 69 -13.56 3.71 -13.60
CA GLN A 69 -14.94 3.38 -13.95
C GLN A 69 -15.87 3.47 -12.73
N ARG A 70 -15.43 2.95 -11.57
CA ARG A 70 -16.20 2.95 -10.32
C ARG A 70 -16.35 4.35 -9.72
N SER A 71 -15.42 5.27 -9.99
CA SER A 71 -15.55 6.66 -9.57
C SER A 71 -16.53 7.47 -10.41
N GLY A 72 -16.96 6.94 -11.57
CA GLY A 72 -17.81 7.65 -12.51
C GLY A 72 -17.12 8.80 -13.23
N LEU A 73 -15.78 8.85 -13.21
CA LEU A 73 -14.99 9.82 -13.95
C LEU A 73 -14.48 9.24 -15.27
N GLU A 74 -14.23 10.13 -16.22
CA GLU A 74 -13.51 9.84 -17.46
C GLU A 74 -12.02 10.18 -17.34
N LYS A 75 -11.20 9.64 -18.26
CA LYS A 75 -9.73 9.80 -18.21
C LYS A 75 -9.28 11.24 -18.34
N ASP A 76 -9.99 12.06 -19.12
CA ASP A 76 -9.71 13.47 -19.34
C ASP A 76 -10.00 14.35 -18.12
N GLN A 77 -10.70 13.80 -17.12
CA GLN A 77 -10.96 14.45 -15.83
C GLN A 77 -9.87 14.16 -14.79
N ILE A 78 -8.86 13.34 -15.13
CA ILE A 78 -7.75 13.00 -14.25
C ILE A 78 -6.55 13.91 -14.54
N ASP A 79 -6.13 14.68 -13.54
CA ASP A 79 -5.04 15.65 -13.66
C ASP A 79 -3.67 14.97 -13.71
N SER A 80 -3.51 13.89 -12.93
CA SER A 80 -2.26 13.13 -12.89
C SER A 80 -2.45 11.72 -12.34
N MET A 81 -1.46 10.88 -12.61
CA MET A 81 -1.35 9.52 -12.11
C MET A 81 -0.04 9.34 -11.33
N LEU A 82 -0.16 8.84 -10.09
CA LEU A 82 0.95 8.57 -9.18
C LEU A 82 1.00 7.07 -8.91
N THR A 83 1.87 6.37 -9.63
CA THR A 83 1.99 4.92 -9.50
C THR A 83 3.44 4.47 -9.43
N GLY A 84 3.65 3.31 -8.84
CA GLY A 84 4.95 2.67 -8.79
C GLY A 84 4.86 1.16 -8.58
N ASP A 85 5.99 0.51 -8.80
CA ASP A 85 6.19 -0.92 -8.69
C ASP A 85 7.60 -1.20 -8.14
N LEU A 86 7.87 -2.46 -7.81
CA LEU A 86 9.13 -2.84 -7.16
C LEU A 86 10.33 -2.91 -8.11
N ILE A 87 10.09 -3.06 -9.41
CA ILE A 87 11.16 -3.42 -10.34
C ILE A 87 11.83 -2.19 -10.96
N ASN A 88 13.05 -2.39 -11.42
CA ASN A 88 13.92 -1.30 -11.84
C ASN A 88 13.24 -0.43 -12.93
N GLN A 89 13.39 0.88 -12.78
CA GLN A 89 12.82 1.90 -13.68
C GLN A 89 11.29 1.91 -13.75
N LEU A 90 10.60 1.34 -12.75
CA LEU A 90 9.14 1.34 -12.67
C LEU A 90 8.51 0.82 -13.96
N MET A 91 9.02 -0.30 -14.48
CA MET A 91 8.67 -0.77 -15.82
C MET A 91 7.16 -1.02 -15.96
N PRO A 92 6.51 -1.81 -15.09
CA PRO A 92 5.06 -1.98 -15.05
C PRO A 92 4.30 -0.66 -15.09
N SER A 93 4.64 0.28 -14.21
CA SER A 93 3.96 1.57 -14.07
C SER A 93 4.16 2.46 -15.29
N SER A 94 5.40 2.58 -15.77
CA SER A 94 5.77 3.43 -16.91
C SER A 94 5.14 2.95 -18.21
N PHE A 95 5.10 1.63 -18.42
CA PHE A 95 4.55 1.06 -19.64
C PHE A 95 3.02 1.14 -19.66
N MET A 96 2.38 0.97 -18.51
CA MET A 96 0.95 1.19 -18.35
C MET A 96 0.59 2.67 -18.54
N ALA A 97 1.39 3.59 -17.97
CA ALA A 97 1.19 5.03 -18.10
C ALA A 97 1.23 5.50 -19.55
N ARG A 98 2.18 4.97 -20.35
CA ARG A 98 2.26 5.22 -21.79
C ARG A 98 0.94 4.90 -22.50
N ASP A 99 0.26 3.83 -22.09
CA ASP A 99 -0.98 3.40 -22.73
C ASP A 99 -2.23 4.20 -22.27
N LEU A 100 -2.18 4.82 -21.08
CA LEU A 100 -3.30 5.60 -20.53
C LEU A 100 -3.30 7.07 -20.98
N SER A 101 -2.14 7.61 -21.38
CA SER A 101 -1.99 9.00 -21.84
C SER A 101 -2.46 10.06 -20.82
N ILE A 102 -2.31 9.77 -19.53
CA ILE A 102 -2.56 10.68 -18.40
C ILE A 102 -1.21 11.20 -17.90
N PRO A 103 -1.07 12.48 -17.48
CA PRO A 103 0.18 12.97 -16.88
C PRO A 103 0.67 12.06 -15.77
N PHE A 104 1.93 11.62 -15.84
CA PHE A 104 2.46 10.56 -14.99
C PHE A 104 3.60 11.04 -14.10
N LEU A 105 3.49 10.74 -12.81
CA LEU A 105 4.52 10.90 -11.79
C LEU A 105 4.87 9.50 -11.26
N GLY A 106 5.91 8.90 -11.83
CA GLY A 106 6.44 7.63 -11.33
C GLY A 106 7.12 7.82 -9.99
N ILE A 107 6.73 7.01 -9.00
CA ILE A 107 7.25 7.08 -7.63
C ILE A 107 7.85 5.74 -7.21
N TYR A 108 8.85 5.79 -6.34
CA TYR A 108 9.50 4.60 -5.81
C TYR A 108 9.77 4.76 -4.32
N GLY A 109 9.10 3.93 -3.52
CA GLY A 109 9.24 3.81 -2.08
C GLY A 109 9.40 2.36 -1.65
N ALA A 110 9.90 1.49 -2.55
CA ALA A 110 9.82 0.04 -2.43
C ALA A 110 8.38 -0.41 -2.10
N CYS A 111 8.18 -1.23 -1.08
CA CYS A 111 6.84 -1.70 -0.69
C CYS A 111 5.94 -0.60 -0.12
N SER A 112 6.48 0.57 0.24
CA SER A 112 5.74 1.69 0.85
C SER A 112 4.98 2.56 -0.17
N THR A 113 5.20 2.31 -1.47
CA THR A 113 4.70 3.11 -2.60
C THR A 113 3.20 3.36 -2.59
N MET A 114 2.38 2.40 -2.14
CA MET A 114 0.94 2.62 -2.07
C MET A 114 0.61 3.80 -1.17
N THR A 115 1.14 3.81 0.06
CA THR A 115 0.89 4.91 0.99
C THR A 115 1.58 6.19 0.52
N GLU A 116 2.79 6.10 -0.06
CA GLU A 116 3.47 7.25 -0.67
C GLU A 116 2.60 7.95 -1.74
N SER A 117 1.97 7.19 -2.64
CA SER A 117 1.06 7.72 -3.66
C SER A 117 -0.16 8.42 -3.05
N MET A 118 -0.72 7.87 -1.96
CA MET A 118 -1.83 8.48 -1.22
C MET A 118 -1.42 9.80 -0.59
N ILE A 119 -0.22 9.88 -0.01
CA ILE A 119 0.31 11.12 0.59
C ILE A 119 0.44 12.20 -0.48
N LEU A 120 1.18 11.91 -1.55
CA LEU A 120 1.47 12.89 -2.60
C LEU A 120 0.19 13.34 -3.32
N GLY A 121 -0.70 12.39 -3.64
CA GLY A 121 -1.98 12.70 -4.26
C GLY A 121 -2.86 13.57 -3.35
N SER A 122 -2.92 13.26 -2.06
CA SER A 122 -3.66 14.08 -1.09
C SER A 122 -3.07 15.48 -0.93
N MET A 123 -1.74 15.61 -0.94
CA MET A 123 -1.07 16.92 -0.90
C MET A 123 -1.37 17.76 -2.15
N MET A 124 -1.40 17.14 -3.33
CA MET A 124 -1.73 17.84 -4.58
C MET A 124 -3.18 18.34 -4.58
N ILE A 125 -4.12 17.54 -4.09
CA ILE A 125 -5.54 17.92 -4.00
C ILE A 125 -5.75 18.98 -2.91
N ASP A 126 -5.22 18.77 -1.71
CA ASP A 126 -5.36 19.70 -0.58
C ASP A 126 -4.64 21.04 -0.85
N GLY A 127 -3.57 21.00 -1.65
CA GLY A 127 -2.85 22.18 -2.13
C GLY A 127 -3.51 22.89 -3.32
N LEU A 128 -4.67 22.41 -3.79
CA LEU A 128 -5.42 22.94 -4.95
C LEU A 128 -4.62 22.90 -6.28
N TYR A 129 -3.65 21.98 -6.39
CA TYR A 129 -2.89 21.76 -7.63
C TYR A 129 -3.58 20.76 -8.57
N ALA A 130 -4.49 19.93 -8.05
CA ALA A 130 -5.24 18.94 -8.80
C ALA A 130 -6.63 18.74 -8.16
N SER A 131 -7.58 18.25 -8.95
CA SER A 131 -8.92 17.89 -8.48
C SER A 131 -9.11 16.37 -8.43
N ASN A 132 -8.57 15.63 -9.40
CA ASN A 132 -8.68 14.17 -9.45
C ASN A 132 -7.34 13.53 -9.80
N ILE A 133 -6.97 12.51 -9.02
CA ILE A 133 -5.70 11.83 -9.15
C ILE A 133 -5.93 10.33 -9.13
N LEU A 134 -5.31 9.63 -10.10
CA LEU A 134 -5.19 8.18 -10.06
C LEU A 134 -3.96 7.78 -9.27
N ILE A 135 -4.12 6.87 -8.32
CA ILE A 135 -3.03 6.34 -7.51
C ILE A 135 -3.03 4.83 -7.53
N GLY A 136 -1.87 4.21 -7.35
CA GLY A 136 -1.79 2.76 -7.25
C GLY A 136 -0.38 2.21 -7.13
N ALA A 137 -0.31 0.92 -6.84
CA ALA A 137 0.94 0.17 -6.84
C ALA A 137 0.71 -1.28 -7.26
N SER A 138 1.75 -1.90 -7.80
CA SER A 138 1.75 -3.32 -8.16
C SER A 138 3.04 -4.02 -7.79
N SER A 139 2.92 -5.31 -7.51
CA SER A 139 4.05 -6.23 -7.43
C SER A 139 3.67 -7.55 -8.10
N HIS A 140 4.67 -8.25 -8.63
CA HIS A 140 4.50 -9.60 -9.17
C HIS A 140 5.59 -10.51 -8.64
N TYR A 141 5.23 -11.72 -8.17
CA TYR A 141 6.18 -12.67 -7.60
C TYR A 141 7.36 -12.92 -8.54
N CYS A 142 7.07 -13.35 -9.77
CA CYS A 142 8.11 -13.69 -10.74
C CYS A 142 8.99 -12.52 -11.20
N THR A 143 8.51 -11.27 -11.21
CA THR A 143 9.36 -10.11 -11.58
C THR A 143 10.30 -9.77 -10.42
N ALA A 144 9.80 -9.78 -9.19
CA ALA A 144 10.60 -9.52 -7.99
C ALA A 144 11.64 -10.61 -7.74
N GLU A 145 11.29 -11.89 -7.89
CA GLU A 145 12.24 -12.99 -7.72
C GLU A 145 13.39 -12.91 -8.73
N ARG A 146 13.09 -12.60 -10.00
CA ARG A 146 14.14 -12.40 -11.02
C ARG A 146 15.10 -11.27 -10.67
N GLN A 147 14.61 -10.20 -10.04
CA GLN A 147 15.42 -9.03 -9.75
C GLN A 147 16.21 -9.16 -8.44
N PHE A 148 15.57 -9.63 -7.38
CA PHE A 148 16.12 -9.57 -6.02
C PHE A 148 16.62 -10.91 -5.49
N ARG A 149 16.34 -12.02 -6.18
CA ARG A 149 16.81 -13.35 -5.77
C ARG A 149 17.84 -13.89 -6.73
N MET A 150 18.63 -14.80 -6.19
CA MET A 150 19.61 -15.55 -6.95
C MET A 150 18.89 -16.54 -7.86
N PRO A 151 19.41 -16.81 -9.08
CA PRO A 151 18.79 -17.76 -9.99
C PRO A 151 18.54 -19.13 -9.35
N LEU A 152 17.41 -19.76 -9.65
CA LEU A 152 17.01 -21.06 -9.09
C LEU A 152 18.04 -22.16 -9.41
N GLU A 153 18.77 -22.01 -10.51
CA GLU A 153 19.84 -22.90 -10.96
C GLU A 153 20.98 -23.04 -9.95
N HIS A 154 21.11 -22.10 -9.00
CA HIS A 154 22.07 -22.19 -7.90
C HIS A 154 21.62 -23.07 -6.73
N GLY A 155 20.42 -23.68 -6.80
CA GLY A 155 19.92 -24.60 -5.76
C GLY A 155 19.59 -23.92 -4.43
N ASN A 156 19.33 -22.62 -4.43
CA ASN A 156 19.03 -21.87 -3.22
C ASN A 156 17.71 -22.32 -2.60
N GLN A 157 17.73 -22.62 -1.31
CA GLN A 157 16.52 -22.88 -0.53
C GLN A 157 16.05 -21.59 0.13
N ARG A 158 14.74 -21.30 0.03
CA ARG A 158 14.16 -20.14 0.70
C ARG A 158 14.10 -20.41 2.21
N PRO A 159 14.70 -19.57 3.07
CA PRO A 159 14.63 -19.78 4.51
C PRO A 159 13.21 -19.49 5.05
N PRO A 160 12.83 -20.03 6.22
CA PRO A 160 11.52 -19.79 6.85
C PRO A 160 11.22 -18.33 7.17
N SER A 161 12.24 -17.46 7.23
CA SER A 161 12.05 -16.03 7.48
C SER A 161 11.70 -15.22 6.23
N ALA A 162 11.98 -15.74 5.03
CA ALA A 162 11.77 -15.01 3.80
C ALA A 162 10.27 -14.87 3.50
N GLN A 163 9.90 -13.71 2.99
CA GLN A 163 8.54 -13.40 2.58
C GLN A 163 8.29 -13.77 1.11
N TRP A 164 7.02 -13.91 0.75
CA TRP A 164 6.54 -14.13 -0.60
C TRP A 164 6.06 -12.81 -1.22
N THR A 165 6.73 -12.32 -2.27
CA THR A 165 6.22 -11.13 -2.99
C THR A 165 4.88 -11.47 -3.61
N SER A 166 3.85 -10.72 -3.23
CA SER A 166 2.49 -10.95 -3.69
C SER A 166 2.35 -10.51 -5.13
N THR A 167 1.75 -11.37 -5.96
CA THR A 167 1.25 -11.01 -7.28
C THR A 167 -0.05 -10.26 -7.10
N ALA A 168 0.03 -8.94 -7.02
CA ALA A 168 -1.09 -8.10 -6.63
C ALA A 168 -0.95 -6.67 -7.16
N ALA A 169 -2.10 -6.03 -7.42
CA ALA A 169 -2.20 -4.62 -7.78
C ALA A 169 -3.41 -3.98 -7.10
N GLY A 170 -3.25 -2.71 -6.70
CA GLY A 170 -4.34 -1.87 -6.21
C GLY A 170 -4.33 -0.53 -6.91
N GLY A 171 -5.52 -0.04 -7.27
CA GLY A 171 -5.71 1.26 -7.89
C GLY A 171 -6.87 2.01 -7.23
N MET A 172 -6.71 3.32 -7.05
CA MET A 172 -7.74 4.18 -6.47
C MET A 172 -7.81 5.54 -7.16
N VAL A 173 -8.96 6.19 -7.04
CA VAL A 173 -9.18 7.58 -7.47
C VAL A 173 -9.31 8.44 -6.22
N LEU A 174 -8.38 9.37 -6.05
CA LEU A 174 -8.49 10.46 -5.09
C LEU A 174 -9.17 11.65 -5.77
N SER A 175 -10.09 12.31 -5.08
CA SER A 175 -10.83 13.45 -5.62
C SER A 175 -11.04 14.52 -4.56
N ALA A 176 -11.14 15.77 -5.00
CA ALA A 176 -11.51 16.89 -4.17
C ALA A 176 -12.88 16.67 -3.49
N ASN A 177 -13.04 17.28 -2.31
CA ASN A 177 -14.29 17.28 -1.57
C ASN A 177 -15.18 18.46 -1.99
N ASP A 178 -15.46 18.56 -3.29
CA ASP A 178 -16.15 19.69 -3.94
C ASP A 178 -17.49 19.30 -4.58
N LYS A 179 -17.76 18.00 -4.74
CA LYS A 179 -19.02 17.48 -5.33
C LYS A 179 -19.98 16.99 -4.27
N GLY A 180 -21.18 17.58 -4.26
CA GLY A 180 -22.31 17.19 -3.43
C GLY A 180 -22.63 15.69 -3.50
N ASP A 181 -22.97 15.16 -2.33
CA ASP A 181 -23.28 13.80 -1.84
C ASP A 181 -23.84 12.71 -2.78
N ALA A 182 -24.18 13.01 -4.04
CA ALA A 182 -24.87 12.08 -4.94
C ALA A 182 -23.95 11.25 -5.87
N ALA A 183 -22.73 11.71 -6.18
CA ALA A 183 -21.91 11.08 -7.22
C ALA A 183 -21.16 9.81 -6.74
N VAL A 184 -20.75 9.77 -5.47
CA VAL A 184 -19.86 8.69 -4.95
C VAL A 184 -20.66 7.50 -4.41
N THR A 185 -21.85 7.75 -3.89
CA THR A 185 -22.71 6.73 -3.31
C THR A 185 -23.52 5.98 -4.36
N GLN A 186 -23.66 6.53 -5.58
CA GLN A 186 -24.54 6.01 -6.64
C GLN A 186 -25.96 5.68 -6.13
N GLY A 187 -26.46 6.42 -5.13
CA GLY A 187 -27.76 6.17 -4.49
C GLY A 187 -27.79 4.98 -3.52
N GLN A 188 -26.64 4.43 -3.14
CA GLN A 188 -26.52 3.37 -2.13
C GLN A 188 -26.24 3.95 -0.74
N ASP A 189 -26.74 3.29 0.31
CA ASP A 189 -26.40 3.62 1.70
C ASP A 189 -24.99 3.09 2.04
N VAL A 190 -23.99 3.85 1.61
CA VAL A 190 -22.56 3.54 1.77
C VAL A 190 -21.83 4.75 2.32
N LYS A 191 -20.81 4.52 3.14
CA LYS A 191 -20.00 5.61 3.69
C LYS A 191 -19.03 6.17 2.67
N GLU A 192 -18.89 7.49 2.66
CA GLU A 192 -17.78 8.18 1.99
C GLU A 192 -16.50 8.00 2.81
N ILE A 193 -15.35 8.04 2.14
CA ILE A 193 -14.03 7.84 2.77
C ILE A 193 -13.16 9.06 2.50
N TYR A 194 -12.64 9.64 3.57
CA TYR A 194 -11.85 10.86 3.57
C TYR A 194 -10.43 10.58 4.07
N ILE A 195 -9.44 11.17 3.41
CA ILE A 195 -8.05 11.20 3.88
C ILE A 195 -7.87 12.45 4.72
N THR A 196 -7.50 12.28 6.00
CA THR A 196 -7.42 13.40 6.95
C THR A 196 -6.00 13.81 7.28
N HIS A 197 -5.09 12.84 7.35
CA HIS A 197 -3.70 13.07 7.72
C HIS A 197 -2.77 12.12 6.96
N ALA A 198 -1.53 12.57 6.78
CA ALA A 198 -0.43 11.80 6.25
C ALA A 198 0.81 11.99 7.12
N THR A 199 1.56 10.93 7.39
CA THR A 199 2.85 11.02 8.08
C THR A 199 3.91 10.36 7.19
N PRO A 200 4.67 11.15 6.41
CA PRO A 200 5.85 10.65 5.75
C PRO A 200 6.88 10.25 6.82
N GLY A 201 7.24 8.96 6.89
CA GLY A 201 8.32 8.53 7.76
C GLY A 201 9.70 8.92 7.26
N LYS A 202 10.68 8.64 8.12
CA LYS A 202 12.10 8.78 7.85
C LYS A 202 12.73 7.40 7.71
N ILE A 203 13.92 7.36 7.12
CA ILE A 203 14.72 6.15 7.04
C ILE A 203 15.18 5.76 8.45
N ILE A 204 14.95 4.49 8.82
CA ILE A 204 15.45 3.86 10.04
C ILE A 204 16.25 2.63 9.64
N ASP A 205 17.49 2.53 10.12
CA ASP A 205 18.35 1.38 9.88
C ASP A 205 18.75 0.75 11.23
N ALA A 206 18.31 -0.50 11.44
CA ALA A 206 18.59 -1.29 12.63
C ALA A 206 19.83 -2.19 12.49
N GLY A 207 20.58 -2.07 11.40
CA GLY A 207 21.79 -2.85 11.13
C GLY A 207 21.52 -4.25 10.59
N ILE A 208 20.29 -4.57 10.17
CA ILE A 208 19.94 -5.87 9.59
C ILE A 208 20.55 -5.96 8.18
N LYS A 209 21.31 -7.02 7.92
CA LYS A 209 21.98 -7.24 6.62
C LYS A 209 21.41 -8.42 5.82
N ASP A 210 20.69 -9.32 6.48
CA ASP A 210 20.11 -10.50 5.83
C ASP A 210 18.87 -10.12 5.03
N VAL A 211 18.94 -10.29 3.70
CA VAL A 211 17.85 -10.01 2.76
C VAL A 211 16.65 -10.94 2.89
N ASN A 212 16.75 -11.95 3.75
CA ASN A 212 15.64 -12.83 4.11
C ASN A 212 14.96 -12.42 5.41
N GLN A 213 15.39 -11.33 6.05
CA GLN A 213 14.85 -10.81 7.31
C GLN A 213 14.25 -9.41 7.14
N MET A 214 13.58 -9.18 6.01
CA MET A 214 13.02 -7.86 5.64
C MET A 214 12.00 -7.36 6.66
N GLY A 215 11.12 -8.23 7.17
CA GLY A 215 10.17 -7.87 8.22
C GLY A 215 10.87 -7.29 9.46
N ALA A 216 11.99 -7.87 9.89
CA ALA A 216 12.78 -7.37 11.01
C ALA A 216 13.48 -6.04 10.68
N ALA A 217 13.97 -5.87 9.45
CA ALA A 217 14.59 -4.62 9.00
C ALA A 217 13.60 -3.45 8.94
N MET A 218 12.34 -3.71 8.54
CA MET A 218 11.31 -2.69 8.35
C MET A 218 10.51 -2.36 9.61
N ALA A 219 10.36 -3.29 10.55
CA ALA A 219 9.53 -3.10 11.75
C ALA A 219 9.87 -1.82 12.55
N PRO A 220 11.16 -1.45 12.79
CA PRO A 220 11.49 -0.20 13.47
C PRO A 220 11.00 1.07 12.76
N ALA A 221 10.98 1.08 11.42
CA ALA A 221 10.48 2.21 10.63
C ALA A 221 8.96 2.35 10.75
N ALA A 222 8.23 1.22 10.76
CA ALA A 222 6.80 1.20 10.99
C ALA A 222 6.46 1.78 12.37
N VAL A 223 7.16 1.32 13.41
CA VAL A 223 6.97 1.76 14.80
C VAL A 223 7.27 3.25 14.94
N ASP A 224 8.39 3.75 14.40
CA ASP A 224 8.72 5.18 14.45
C ASP A 224 7.63 6.04 13.81
N THR A 225 7.09 5.60 12.67
CA THR A 225 6.05 6.31 11.93
C THR A 225 4.71 6.29 12.68
N ILE A 226 4.29 5.14 13.23
CA ILE A 226 3.06 5.00 14.04
C ILE A 226 3.14 5.89 15.28
N VAL A 227 4.24 5.78 16.05
CA VAL A 227 4.46 6.58 17.26
C VAL A 227 4.45 8.07 16.93
N ARG A 228 5.16 8.47 15.87
CA ARG A 228 5.20 9.86 15.41
C ARG A 228 3.82 10.35 15.00
N HIS A 229 3.06 9.55 14.26
CA HIS A 229 1.72 9.90 13.81
C HIS A 229 0.79 10.18 15.00
N LEU A 230 0.74 9.26 15.96
CA LEU A 230 -0.08 9.39 17.16
C LEU A 230 0.31 10.62 17.99
N MET A 231 1.62 10.85 18.17
CA MET A 231 2.13 12.03 18.88
C MET A 231 1.79 13.35 18.17
N ASP A 232 2.05 13.45 16.87
CA ASP A 232 1.84 14.68 16.11
C ASP A 232 0.34 15.04 15.98
N THR A 233 -0.53 14.03 15.92
CA THR A 233 -1.99 14.20 15.86
C THR A 233 -2.65 14.28 17.24
N GLN A 234 -1.90 14.00 18.32
CA GLN A 234 -2.41 13.88 19.69
C GLN A 234 -3.57 12.87 19.80
N ARG A 235 -3.49 11.78 19.02
CA ARG A 235 -4.46 10.69 19.04
C ARG A 235 -3.93 9.55 19.92
N ALA A 236 -4.83 8.95 20.68
CA ALA A 236 -4.57 7.67 21.32
C ALA A 236 -4.75 6.54 20.28
N PRO A 237 -4.09 5.38 20.43
CA PRO A 237 -4.25 4.26 19.51
C PRO A 237 -5.72 3.87 19.27
N GLU A 238 -6.56 3.93 20.31
CA GLU A 238 -7.97 3.56 20.32
C GLU A 238 -8.87 4.50 19.49
N PHE A 239 -8.32 5.61 18.99
CA PHE A 239 -8.98 6.40 17.96
C PHE A 239 -9.20 5.59 16.66
N TYR A 240 -8.29 4.65 16.37
CA TYR A 240 -8.33 3.82 15.19
C TYR A 240 -9.03 2.49 15.48
N ASP A 241 -9.93 2.09 14.59
CA ASP A 241 -10.48 0.74 14.58
C ASP A 241 -9.48 -0.26 13.97
N LEU A 242 -8.57 0.24 13.13
CA LEU A 242 -7.53 -0.56 12.46
C LEU A 242 -6.26 0.26 12.20
N ILE A 243 -5.12 -0.22 12.70
CA ILE A 243 -3.77 0.17 12.30
C ILE A 243 -3.21 -0.99 11.47
N LEU A 244 -2.98 -0.76 10.19
CA LEU A 244 -2.64 -1.83 9.24
C LEU A 244 -1.28 -1.57 8.61
N THR A 245 -0.27 -2.38 8.93
CA THR A 245 1.02 -2.31 8.23
C THR A 245 0.99 -3.00 6.87
N GLY A 246 1.89 -2.58 5.98
CA GLY A 246 1.89 -3.02 4.60
C GLY A 246 2.42 -4.43 4.40
N ASP A 247 3.64 -4.71 4.83
CA ASP A 247 4.26 -5.99 4.55
C ASP A 247 5.41 -6.35 5.51
N LEU A 248 5.16 -6.15 6.80
CA LEU A 248 6.06 -6.68 7.81
C LEU A 248 6.03 -8.21 7.87
N GLY A 249 4.94 -8.82 7.40
CA GLY A 249 4.73 -10.26 7.45
C GLY A 249 4.59 -10.75 8.90
N LEU A 250 4.62 -12.06 9.10
CA LEU A 250 4.40 -12.66 10.42
C LEU A 250 5.49 -12.24 11.43
N ILE A 251 6.75 -12.23 10.99
CA ILE A 251 7.91 -11.91 11.86
C ILE A 251 7.94 -10.43 12.20
N GLY A 252 7.87 -9.55 11.19
CA GLY A 252 7.95 -8.12 11.41
C GLY A 252 6.74 -7.59 12.18
N LYS A 253 5.54 -8.16 11.96
CA LYS A 253 4.33 -7.83 12.73
C LYS A 253 4.55 -8.07 14.22
N GLN A 254 5.10 -9.23 14.60
CA GLN A 254 5.38 -9.54 15.99
C GLN A 254 6.40 -8.58 16.60
N ILE A 255 7.49 -8.29 15.86
CA ILE A 255 8.51 -7.33 16.31
C ILE A 255 7.90 -5.93 16.51
N ALA A 256 7.08 -5.47 15.58
CA ALA A 256 6.42 -4.17 15.68
C ALA A 256 5.47 -4.11 16.88
N MET A 257 4.69 -5.17 17.15
CA MET A 257 3.85 -5.26 18.34
C MET A 257 4.67 -5.16 19.63
N ASP A 258 5.78 -5.90 19.73
CA ASP A 258 6.63 -5.88 20.93
C ASP A 258 7.24 -4.48 21.15
N LEU A 259 7.68 -3.82 20.07
CA LEU A 259 8.24 -2.46 20.12
C LEU A 259 7.18 -1.40 20.47
N LEU A 260 5.96 -1.50 19.94
CA LEU A 260 4.84 -0.60 20.27
C LEU A 260 4.42 -0.77 21.74
N ASN A 261 4.31 -2.01 22.21
CA ASN A 261 4.06 -2.31 23.62
C ASN A 261 5.17 -1.76 24.52
N GLY A 262 6.43 -1.93 24.13
CA GLY A 262 7.59 -1.35 24.83
C GLY A 262 7.59 0.19 24.85
N ALA A 263 6.96 0.84 23.87
CA ALA A 263 6.73 2.28 23.83
C ALA A 263 5.48 2.74 24.61
N GLY A 264 4.79 1.82 25.30
CA GLY A 264 3.58 2.11 26.09
C GLY A 264 2.31 2.24 25.26
N MET A 265 2.28 1.70 24.03
CA MET A 265 1.11 1.71 23.15
C MET A 265 0.52 0.30 23.05
N ASP A 266 -0.63 0.06 23.67
CA ASP A 266 -1.37 -1.19 23.48
C ASP A 266 -2.18 -1.11 22.18
N VAL A 267 -1.80 -1.94 21.21
CA VAL A 267 -2.44 -1.99 19.89
C VAL A 267 -3.00 -3.37 19.56
N ALA A 268 -2.98 -4.32 20.50
CA ALA A 268 -3.17 -5.74 20.21
C ALA A 268 -4.52 -6.07 19.52
N ASN A 269 -5.57 -5.29 19.83
CA ASN A 269 -6.91 -5.50 19.27
C ASN A 269 -7.19 -4.74 17.98
N ILE A 270 -6.31 -3.80 17.60
CA ILE A 270 -6.51 -2.89 16.47
C ILE A 270 -5.39 -2.98 15.43
N TYR A 271 -4.34 -3.78 15.68
CA TYR A 271 -3.16 -3.85 14.83
C TYR A 271 -3.11 -5.15 14.00
N ASP A 272 -2.94 -5.00 12.69
CA ASP A 272 -2.69 -6.13 11.78
C ASP A 272 -1.69 -5.76 10.68
N ASP A 273 -1.32 -6.73 9.83
CA ASP A 273 -0.39 -6.57 8.72
C ASP A 273 -0.95 -7.22 7.44
N CYS A 274 -0.94 -6.50 6.32
CA CYS A 274 -1.48 -7.03 5.06
C CYS A 274 -0.76 -8.31 4.62
N GLY A 275 0.55 -8.39 4.82
CA GLY A 275 1.37 -9.56 4.51
C GLY A 275 1.04 -10.77 5.39
N ALA A 276 0.75 -10.55 6.67
CA ALA A 276 0.28 -11.59 7.58
C ALA A 276 -1.14 -12.09 7.24
N MET A 277 -1.99 -11.22 6.69
CA MET A 277 -3.37 -11.56 6.32
C MET A 277 -3.49 -12.24 4.95
N MET A 278 -2.50 -12.11 4.05
CA MET A 278 -2.67 -12.47 2.63
C MET A 278 -2.85 -13.98 2.37
N TYR A 279 -2.18 -14.84 3.13
CA TYR A 279 -2.07 -16.28 2.84
C TYR A 279 -2.42 -17.16 4.04
N PHE A 280 -2.88 -18.37 3.77
CA PHE A 280 -2.90 -19.44 4.77
C PHE A 280 -1.50 -20.00 5.00
N GLU A 281 -1.23 -20.50 6.20
CA GLU A 281 0.02 -21.21 6.53
C GLU A 281 0.27 -22.38 5.57
N SER A 282 -0.78 -23.10 5.17
CA SER A 282 -0.70 -24.23 4.22
C SER A 282 -0.27 -23.84 2.80
N GLN A 283 -0.24 -22.55 2.46
CA GLN A 283 0.23 -22.07 1.16
C GLN A 283 1.75 -21.89 1.09
N ASP A 284 2.46 -22.16 2.19
CA ASP A 284 3.91 -22.18 2.26
C ASP A 284 4.55 -20.86 1.77
N THR A 285 4.13 -19.75 2.38
CA THR A 285 4.68 -18.41 2.13
C THR A 285 5.66 -17.96 3.20
N HIS A 286 6.01 -18.85 4.15
CA HIS A 286 7.01 -18.62 5.19
C HIS A 286 6.72 -17.34 5.99
N GLY A 287 7.53 -16.28 5.84
CA GLY A 287 7.40 -15.02 6.55
C GLY A 287 6.12 -14.23 6.23
N GLY A 288 5.27 -14.71 5.32
CA GLY A 288 4.03 -14.08 4.89
C GLY A 288 4.20 -13.32 3.58
N GLY A 289 3.22 -12.51 3.23
CA GLY A 289 3.23 -11.70 2.02
C GLY A 289 4.14 -10.48 2.10
N SER A 290 4.63 -10.06 0.94
CA SER A 290 5.32 -8.78 0.75
C SER A 290 5.02 -8.11 -0.58
N GLY A 291 5.58 -6.91 -0.77
CA GLY A 291 5.51 -6.15 -2.00
C GLY A 291 4.49 -5.02 -1.95
N CYS A 292 4.72 -3.95 -2.73
CA CYS A 292 3.82 -2.79 -2.73
C CYS A 292 2.40 -3.16 -3.17
N GLY A 293 2.23 -4.19 -4.01
CA GLY A 293 0.93 -4.76 -4.37
C GLY A 293 0.16 -5.37 -3.19
N CYS A 294 0.84 -5.82 -2.13
CA CYS A 294 0.21 -6.42 -0.94
C CYS A 294 -0.64 -5.39 -0.19
N SER A 295 -0.03 -4.28 0.25
CA SER A 295 -0.77 -3.20 0.91
C SER A 295 -1.77 -2.52 -0.02
N ALA A 296 -1.44 -2.39 -1.32
CA ALA A 296 -2.33 -1.82 -2.32
C ALA A 296 -3.62 -2.63 -2.50
N SER A 297 -3.52 -3.95 -2.67
CA SER A 297 -4.67 -4.82 -2.89
C SER A 297 -5.51 -5.02 -1.64
N ILE A 298 -4.91 -5.20 -0.46
CA ILE A 298 -5.65 -5.34 0.80
C ILE A 298 -6.38 -4.04 1.15
N PHE A 299 -5.75 -2.88 1.00
CA PHE A 299 -6.43 -1.62 1.26
C PHE A 299 -7.56 -1.37 0.25
N SER A 300 -7.29 -1.56 -1.05
CA SER A 300 -8.28 -1.31 -2.12
C SER A 300 -9.44 -2.32 -2.13
N GLY A 301 -9.20 -3.53 -1.65
CA GLY A 301 -10.20 -4.58 -1.54
C GLY A 301 -10.89 -4.58 -0.18
N TYR A 302 -10.19 -5.09 0.84
CA TYR A 302 -10.75 -5.34 2.17
C TYR A 302 -11.08 -4.05 2.94
N VAL A 303 -10.08 -3.20 3.19
CA VAL A 303 -10.25 -2.03 4.07
C VAL A 303 -11.27 -1.07 3.47
N TYR A 304 -11.14 -0.77 2.17
CA TYR A 304 -12.08 0.09 1.45
C TYR A 304 -13.53 -0.42 1.55
N LYS A 305 -13.78 -1.72 1.32
CA LYS A 305 -15.13 -2.31 1.39
C LYS A 305 -15.70 -2.31 2.80
N GLU A 306 -14.90 -2.66 3.80
CA GLU A 306 -15.34 -2.62 5.21
C GLU A 306 -15.63 -1.19 5.68
N MET A 307 -14.83 -0.21 5.26
CA MET A 307 -15.09 1.21 5.52
C MET A 307 -16.39 1.69 4.86
N ARG A 308 -16.61 1.37 3.57
CA ARG A 308 -17.88 1.70 2.91
C ARG A 308 -19.10 1.09 3.58
N SER A 309 -18.95 -0.09 4.18
CA SER A 309 -20.01 -0.75 4.96
C SER A 309 -20.20 -0.18 6.37
N GLY A 310 -19.30 0.70 6.83
CA GLY A 310 -19.34 1.33 8.15
C GLY A 310 -18.80 0.48 9.30
N LYS A 311 -18.16 -0.67 9.01
CA LYS A 311 -17.55 -1.53 10.03
C LYS A 311 -16.19 -1.04 10.52
N ILE A 312 -15.43 -0.41 9.63
CA ILE A 312 -14.19 0.31 9.97
C ILE A 312 -14.50 1.78 9.75
N LYS A 313 -14.39 2.61 10.80
CA LYS A 313 -14.63 4.04 10.70
C LYS A 313 -13.33 4.81 10.55
N ASN A 314 -12.32 4.47 11.34
CA ASN A 314 -11.01 5.11 11.33
C ASN A 314 -9.92 4.06 11.10
N ALA A 315 -9.18 4.19 10.00
CA ALA A 315 -8.05 3.32 9.71
C ALA A 315 -6.76 4.11 9.50
N LEU A 316 -5.64 3.55 9.95
CA LEU A 316 -4.30 4.04 9.70
C LEU A 316 -3.56 3.00 8.85
N LEU A 317 -3.42 3.27 7.55
CA LEU A 317 -2.59 2.45 6.66
C LEU A 317 -1.13 2.86 6.82
N VAL A 318 -0.24 1.89 7.05
CA VAL A 318 1.20 2.11 7.26
C VAL A 318 2.01 1.20 6.33
N SER A 319 2.13 1.56 5.04
CA SER A 319 2.96 0.77 4.12
C SER A 319 4.45 0.93 4.45
N THR A 320 5.14 -0.20 4.53
CA THR A 320 6.57 -0.32 4.86
C THR A 320 7.39 -0.59 3.60
N GLY A 321 8.68 -0.25 3.61
CA GLY A 321 9.57 -0.52 2.48
C GLY A 321 11.01 -0.78 2.95
N ALA A 322 11.65 -1.77 2.34
CA ALA A 322 13.08 -2.04 2.50
C ALA A 322 13.82 -1.40 1.32
N LEU A 323 14.74 -0.47 1.61
CA LEU A 323 15.46 0.32 0.61
C LEU A 323 16.82 -0.31 0.31
N LEU A 324 16.81 -1.40 -0.45
CA LEU A 324 18.01 -2.06 -0.95
C LEU A 324 18.05 -2.11 -2.48
N SER A 325 19.26 -2.24 -3.02
CA SER A 325 19.47 -2.61 -4.42
C SER A 325 19.94 -4.05 -4.52
N THR A 326 20.11 -4.56 -5.73
CA THR A 326 20.74 -5.87 -5.96
C THR A 326 22.21 -5.93 -5.53
N ILE A 327 22.86 -4.76 -5.39
CA ILE A 327 24.29 -4.64 -5.11
C ILE A 327 24.57 -4.35 -3.63
N SER A 328 23.73 -3.56 -2.96
CA SER A 328 24.02 -3.09 -1.59
C SER A 328 24.28 -4.21 -0.57
N PRO A 329 23.53 -5.34 -0.55
CA PRO A 329 23.84 -6.45 0.35
C PRO A 329 25.18 -7.12 0.03
N GLN A 330 25.55 -7.18 -1.25
CA GLN A 330 26.82 -7.75 -1.70
C GLN A 330 28.02 -6.88 -1.29
N GLN A 331 27.79 -5.58 -1.11
CA GLN A 331 28.78 -4.64 -0.57
C GLN A 331 28.84 -4.66 0.97
N GLY A 332 28.01 -5.47 1.63
CA GLY A 332 27.96 -5.58 3.08
C GLY A 332 27.18 -4.47 3.79
N GLU A 333 26.39 -3.69 3.05
CA GLU A 333 25.49 -2.67 3.61
C GLU A 333 24.34 -3.32 4.39
N SER A 334 23.82 -2.60 5.38
CA SER A 334 22.55 -2.92 6.03
C SER A 334 21.36 -2.52 5.16
N ILE A 335 20.16 -2.91 5.59
CA ILE A 335 18.90 -2.69 4.90
C ILE A 335 18.14 -1.57 5.63
N PRO A 336 18.13 -0.34 5.09
CA PRO A 336 17.35 0.74 5.66
C PRO A 336 15.86 0.51 5.42
N GLY A 337 15.06 0.61 6.48
CA GLY A 337 13.61 0.58 6.43
C GLY A 337 13.00 1.99 6.32
N ILE A 338 11.86 2.10 5.65
CA ILE A 338 11.01 3.29 5.65
C ILE A 338 9.56 2.85 5.86
N ALA A 339 8.74 3.73 6.44
CA ALA A 339 7.30 3.55 6.47
C ALA A 339 6.60 4.89 6.24
N HIS A 340 5.46 4.84 5.56
CA HIS A 340 4.61 6.00 5.36
C HIS A 340 3.23 5.68 5.92
N ALA A 341 2.57 6.65 6.56
CA ALA A 341 1.25 6.44 7.12
C ALA A 341 0.20 7.40 6.54
N VAL A 342 -1.00 6.91 6.29
CA VAL A 342 -2.17 7.71 5.90
C VAL A 342 -3.37 7.34 6.77
N ALA A 343 -3.98 8.36 7.39
CA ALA A 343 -5.17 8.22 8.20
C ALA A 343 -6.42 8.50 7.37
N VAL A 344 -7.29 7.50 7.27
CA VAL A 344 -8.58 7.58 6.58
C VAL A 344 -9.73 7.47 7.56
N THR A 345 -10.83 8.15 7.26
CA THR A 345 -12.03 8.12 8.08
C THR A 345 -13.30 8.09 7.22
N THR A 346 -14.36 7.47 7.74
CA THR A 346 -15.73 7.63 7.23
C THR A 346 -16.49 8.76 7.92
N GLU A 347 -15.93 9.34 8.97
CA GLU A 347 -16.52 10.42 9.75
C GLU A 347 -15.99 11.76 9.21
N GLY A 348 -16.64 12.27 8.17
CA GLY A 348 -16.16 13.47 7.48
C GLY A 348 -17.16 14.17 6.55
N GLY A 349 -18.33 13.57 6.30
CA GLY A 349 -19.48 14.26 5.73
C GLY A 349 -20.03 15.25 6.75
N ASN A 350 -20.41 16.44 6.27
CA ASN A 350 -20.76 17.62 7.08
C ASN A 350 -21.60 17.35 8.32
#